data_AF-A0A957RAH3-F1
#
_entry.id   AF-A0A957RAH3-F1
#
_cell.length_a   1.000
_cell.length_b   1.000
_cell.length_c   1.000
_cell.angle_alpha   90.00
_cell.angle_beta   90.00
_cell.angle_gamma   90.00
#
_symmetry.space_group_name_H-M   'P 1'
#
loop_
_entity.id
_entity.type
_entity.pdbx_description
1 polymer ?
#
loop_
_entity_poly.entity_id
_entity_poly.type
_entity_poly.pdbx_seq_one_letter_code
_entity_poly.pdbx_strand_id
1 'polypeptide(L)'
;MSKQEMQGSLSKCRRLLIVVALVVAMVPLWAAEPQPARAQGGTYYVDAAGGQDSPSCGGSSSSACKSIQAAVQQAKSGDTILVAGSSGGTVYTYPGSSSCESETGAPAVVCVFKKQLTIRGGYQAGSWASSDPAGNVTIIDGQGQYRGVFVLSYNEPTATGLTLDGFTVRNGYGSGIGKRPGDDALFGFGGGMFVEYAGSIVVRNVTFDSNTAKGGDRSSGYGGSGSGGAISFRQVNNAQLLNVRFVKNKALGGNGSGRGGYSLGGGVFTYGTTLYGNGLLFDGNQSIAGNASGNGIDGGQRGDGFGGAGSFQQGSTVLFENVIAKNNYARGGDAAENSGGAFGGAFKSEHATFTLRDAEVSFNTAQGGNARNGWLGFGGGIEGINATMELDRVRLVGNRAIGANGTSGDRGGAAGGAVNVNRSNGSSNVGRLTMTNCIVTDNSALIGGG
;
A
#
# COMPACT_ATOMS: atom_id res chain seq x y z
N MET A 1 46.04 11.11 39.75
CA MET A 1 47.49 10.88 39.57
C MET A 1 47.61 9.49 38.95
N SER A 2 48.20 9.19 37.80
CA SER A 2 49.25 9.80 36.96
C SER A 2 49.00 9.52 35.46
N LYS A 3 49.80 10.18 34.60
CA LYS A 3 49.78 10.26 33.13
C LYS A 3 50.32 9.00 32.39
N GLN A 4 49.96 8.93 31.10
CA GLN A 4 50.48 8.17 29.92
C GLN A 4 49.38 7.26 29.34
N GLU A 5 49.03 7.23 28.04
CA GLU A 5 49.77 7.53 26.81
C GLU A 5 48.85 7.61 25.57
N MET A 6 49.44 7.96 24.40
CA MET A 6 48.92 8.11 23.01
C MET A 6 48.22 9.44 22.68
N GLN A 7 48.89 10.50 22.19
CA GLN A 7 49.76 10.67 20.99
C GLN A 7 49.12 10.32 19.65
N GLY A 8 49.07 11.32 18.75
CA GLY A 8 48.73 11.18 17.33
C GLY A 8 48.06 12.42 16.69
N SER A 9 48.48 13.64 17.03
CA SER A 9 49.09 14.64 16.12
C SER A 9 48.19 15.27 15.05
N LEU A 10 47.72 16.48 15.38
CA LEU A 10 47.41 17.56 14.44
C LEU A 10 48.72 18.22 13.95
N SER A 11 48.86 18.43 12.64
CA SER A 11 49.09 19.75 12.02
C SER A 11 49.73 19.64 10.63
N LYS A 12 49.18 20.36 9.64
CA LYS A 12 49.80 21.56 9.05
C LYS A 12 49.00 22.11 7.87
N CYS A 13 48.45 23.31 8.09
CA CYS A 13 48.36 24.43 7.13
C CYS A 13 49.66 24.55 6.29
N ARG A 14 49.72 25.00 5.02
CA ARG A 14 49.01 26.10 4.33
C ARG A 14 49.53 26.18 2.86
N ARG A 15 48.74 26.84 1.98
CA ARG A 15 49.04 27.53 0.68
C ARG A 15 48.64 26.79 -0.61
N LEU A 16 47.63 27.27 -1.36
CA LEU A 16 47.59 28.36 -2.38
C LEU A 16 47.89 27.75 -3.79
N LEU A 17 47.12 27.80 -4.89
CA LEU A 17 46.28 28.80 -5.57
C LEU A 17 45.34 28.10 -6.60
N ILE A 18 44.11 28.62 -6.73
CA ILE A 18 43.32 28.94 -7.95
C ILE A 18 43.63 28.20 -9.27
N VAL A 19 42.63 27.45 -9.79
CA VAL A 19 42.21 27.50 -11.21
C VAL A 19 40.67 27.49 -11.27
N VAL A 20 40.14 28.41 -12.07
CA VAL A 20 38.75 28.75 -12.31
C VAL A 20 38.12 27.86 -13.41
N ALA A 21 36.81 27.62 -13.28
CA ALA A 21 35.83 27.25 -14.31
C ALA A 21 35.82 25.82 -14.90
N LEU A 22 34.86 25.01 -14.43
CA LEU A 22 33.87 24.32 -15.27
C LEU A 22 32.79 23.71 -14.36
N VAL A 23 31.74 24.48 -14.07
CA VAL A 23 30.47 23.94 -13.58
C VAL A 23 29.76 23.32 -14.78
N VAL A 24 30.11 22.07 -15.09
CA VAL A 24 29.29 21.21 -15.95
C VAL A 24 28.36 20.47 -15.01
N ALA A 25 27.06 20.65 -15.22
CA ALA A 25 26.01 19.91 -14.56
C ALA A 25 26.26 18.40 -14.68
N MET A 26 26.62 17.74 -13.58
CA MET A 26 26.51 16.29 -13.45
C MET A 26 25.03 15.94 -13.34
N VAL A 27 24.37 15.87 -14.49
CA VAL A 27 23.17 15.04 -14.63
C VAL A 27 23.64 13.60 -14.44
N PRO A 28 23.10 12.82 -13.49
CA PRO A 28 23.36 11.39 -13.49
C PRO A 28 22.70 10.83 -14.76
N LEU A 29 23.50 10.56 -15.79
CA LEU A 29 23.09 9.67 -16.86
C LEU A 29 22.88 8.30 -16.21
N TRP A 30 21.62 7.96 -15.95
CA TRP A 30 21.22 6.58 -15.73
C TRP A 30 21.54 5.87 -17.05
N ALA A 31 22.65 5.13 -17.07
CA ALA A 31 22.87 4.16 -18.13
C ALA A 31 21.70 3.19 -18.05
N ALA A 32 20.79 3.26 -19.02
CA ALA A 32 19.80 2.22 -19.22
C ALA A 32 20.59 0.93 -19.43
N GLU A 33 20.55 0.03 -18.45
CA GLU A 33 21.05 -1.33 -18.65
C GLU A 33 20.38 -1.86 -19.92
N PRO A 34 21.14 -2.39 -20.89
CA PRO A 34 20.56 -2.95 -22.09
C PRO A 34 19.61 -4.06 -21.68
N GLN A 35 18.31 -3.80 -21.81
CA GLN A 35 17.30 -4.83 -21.56
C GLN A 35 17.57 -5.97 -22.54
N PRO A 36 17.69 -7.22 -22.06
CA PRO A 36 17.83 -8.34 -22.97
C PRO A 36 16.62 -8.32 -23.91
N ALA A 37 16.89 -8.32 -25.23
CA ALA A 37 15.86 -8.43 -26.25
C ALA A 37 15.13 -9.76 -26.03
N ARG A 38 13.99 -9.71 -25.33
CA ARG A 38 13.13 -10.87 -25.14
C ARG A 38 12.37 -11.08 -26.44
N ALA A 39 12.34 -12.33 -26.93
CA ALA A 39 11.42 -12.72 -27.99
C ALA A 39 10.01 -12.24 -27.62
N GLN A 40 9.29 -11.66 -28.59
CA GLN A 40 7.94 -11.15 -28.38
C GLN A 40 7.07 -12.30 -27.82
N GLY A 41 6.60 -12.15 -26.59
CA GLY A 41 5.76 -13.16 -25.95
C GLY A 41 4.47 -13.39 -26.72
N GLY A 42 3.86 -14.55 -26.49
CA GLY A 42 2.55 -14.89 -27.03
C GLY A 42 1.47 -13.94 -26.52
N THR A 43 0.35 -13.88 -27.24
CA THR A 43 -0.84 -13.13 -26.84
C THR A 43 -1.96 -14.12 -26.51
N TYR A 44 -2.58 -13.93 -25.34
CA TYR A 44 -3.74 -14.68 -24.89
C TYR A 44 -4.97 -13.80 -24.83
N TYR A 45 -6.13 -14.35 -25.15
CA TYR A 45 -7.41 -13.64 -25.16
C TYR A 45 -8.36 -14.20 -24.09
N VAL A 46 -9.08 -13.32 -23.41
CA VAL A 46 -10.03 -13.67 -22.35
C VAL A 46 -11.37 -12.99 -22.61
N ASP A 47 -12.43 -13.79 -22.73
CA ASP A 47 -13.81 -13.33 -22.91
C ASP A 47 -14.75 -14.12 -22.00
N ALA A 48 -15.33 -13.44 -21.00
CA ALA A 48 -16.24 -14.08 -20.05
C ALA A 48 -17.52 -14.65 -20.69
N ALA A 49 -17.98 -14.08 -21.82
CA ALA A 49 -19.24 -14.43 -22.45
C ALA A 49 -19.07 -15.57 -23.47
N GLY A 50 -18.10 -15.43 -24.38
CA GLY A 50 -17.86 -16.39 -25.47
C GLY A 50 -16.70 -17.37 -25.23
N GLY A 51 -15.88 -17.16 -24.21
CA GLY A 51 -14.71 -17.98 -23.93
C GLY A 51 -15.03 -19.29 -23.21
N GLN A 52 -14.06 -20.22 -23.25
CA GLN A 52 -14.12 -21.48 -22.52
C GLN A 52 -12.77 -21.77 -21.87
N ASP A 53 -12.79 -22.11 -20.58
CA ASP A 53 -11.59 -22.54 -19.87
C ASP A 53 -11.26 -23.98 -20.26
N SER A 54 -10.10 -24.17 -20.89
CA SER A 54 -9.57 -25.47 -21.29
C SER A 54 -8.03 -25.42 -21.30
N PRO A 55 -7.32 -26.57 -21.34
CA PRO A 55 -5.86 -26.59 -21.42
C PRO A 55 -5.26 -25.90 -22.65
N SER A 56 -6.06 -25.52 -23.65
CA SER A 56 -5.61 -24.86 -24.89
C SER A 56 -6.27 -23.51 -25.12
N CYS A 57 -7.00 -22.97 -24.14
CA CYS A 57 -7.70 -21.71 -24.30
C CYS A 57 -6.74 -20.52 -24.43
N GLY A 58 -7.25 -19.42 -24.98
CA GLY A 58 -6.61 -18.12 -25.07
C GLY A 58 -5.60 -17.98 -26.19
N GLY A 59 -5.05 -19.05 -26.78
CA GLY A 59 -4.04 -18.96 -27.84
C GLY A 59 -4.52 -18.34 -29.17
N SER A 60 -5.83 -18.17 -29.36
CA SER A 60 -6.43 -17.45 -30.49
C SER A 60 -7.67 -16.67 -30.04
N SER A 61 -8.04 -15.63 -30.79
CA SER A 61 -9.23 -14.82 -30.47
C SER A 61 -10.54 -15.62 -30.60
N SER A 62 -10.58 -16.62 -31.47
CA SER A 62 -11.71 -17.55 -31.64
C SER A 62 -11.78 -18.64 -30.56
N SER A 63 -10.75 -18.76 -29.72
CA SER A 63 -10.66 -19.76 -28.67
C SER A 63 -10.27 -19.13 -27.33
N ALA A 64 -10.83 -17.96 -27.01
CA ALA A 64 -10.53 -17.22 -25.80
C ALA A 64 -10.79 -18.04 -24.52
N CYS A 65 -10.00 -17.81 -23.48
CA CYS A 65 -10.32 -18.32 -22.15
C CYS A 65 -11.55 -17.61 -21.58
N LYS A 66 -12.31 -18.27 -20.72
CA LYS A 66 -13.45 -17.66 -20.03
C LYS A 66 -13.00 -16.83 -18.83
N SER A 67 -12.01 -17.32 -18.08
CA SER A 67 -11.44 -16.63 -16.92
C SER A 67 -10.04 -16.08 -17.21
N ILE A 68 -9.69 -14.99 -16.52
CA ILE A 68 -8.34 -14.42 -16.58
C ILE A 68 -7.33 -15.44 -16.04
N GLN A 69 -7.70 -16.15 -14.98
CA GLN A 69 -6.81 -17.14 -14.36
C GLN A 69 -6.49 -18.31 -15.29
N ALA A 70 -7.42 -18.79 -16.11
CA ALA A 70 -7.14 -19.83 -17.09
C ALA A 70 -6.09 -19.36 -18.11
N ALA A 71 -6.20 -18.12 -18.61
CA ALA A 71 -5.16 -17.56 -19.48
C ALA A 71 -3.81 -17.41 -18.74
N VAL A 72 -3.81 -17.00 -17.47
CA VAL A 72 -2.58 -16.95 -16.65
C VAL A 72 -1.93 -18.32 -16.50
N GLN A 73 -2.71 -19.40 -16.43
CA GLN A 73 -2.17 -20.77 -16.36
C GLN A 73 -1.47 -21.16 -17.66
N GLN A 74 -2.02 -20.79 -18.82
CA GLN A 74 -1.44 -21.09 -20.13
C GLN A 74 -0.23 -20.21 -20.49
N ALA A 75 -0.27 -18.94 -20.10
CA ALA A 75 0.76 -17.96 -20.41
C ALA A 75 2.13 -18.31 -19.80
N LYS A 76 3.19 -17.91 -20.48
CA LYS A 76 4.60 -18.00 -20.05
C LYS A 76 5.14 -16.59 -19.78
N SER A 77 6.30 -16.52 -19.11
CA SER A 77 6.98 -15.24 -18.90
C SER A 77 7.25 -14.51 -20.23
N GLY A 78 6.86 -13.25 -20.30
CA GLY A 78 6.94 -12.42 -21.50
C GLY A 78 5.60 -12.27 -22.24
N ASP A 79 4.62 -13.14 -21.96
CA ASP A 79 3.33 -13.13 -22.65
C ASP A 79 2.42 -11.98 -22.20
N THR A 80 1.49 -11.64 -23.08
CA THR A 80 0.45 -10.64 -22.86
C THR A 80 -0.93 -11.28 -22.85
N ILE A 81 -1.78 -10.90 -21.90
CA ILE A 81 -3.17 -11.34 -21.77
C ILE A 81 -4.08 -10.13 -22.03
N LEU A 82 -4.93 -10.22 -23.04
CA LEU A 82 -5.92 -9.22 -23.41
C LEU A 82 -7.29 -9.65 -22.91
N VAL A 83 -7.98 -8.77 -22.20
CA VAL A 83 -9.21 -9.11 -21.48
C VAL A 83 -10.36 -8.27 -22.01
N ALA A 84 -11.43 -8.95 -22.44
CA ALA A 84 -12.62 -8.30 -22.94
C ALA A 84 -13.38 -7.59 -21.80
N GLY A 85 -13.87 -6.40 -22.11
CA GLY A 85 -14.83 -5.63 -21.34
C GLY A 85 -16.10 -5.39 -22.14
N SER A 86 -16.97 -4.57 -21.58
CA SER A 86 -18.19 -4.08 -22.23
C SER A 86 -18.56 -2.72 -21.64
N SER A 87 -19.45 -1.99 -22.29
CA SER A 87 -19.91 -0.68 -21.78
C SER A 87 -20.61 -0.77 -20.42
N GLY A 88 -21.22 -1.92 -20.12
CA GLY A 88 -21.83 -2.21 -18.81
C GLY A 88 -20.86 -2.76 -17.76
N GLY A 89 -19.61 -3.06 -18.14
CA GLY A 89 -18.64 -3.74 -17.31
C GLY A 89 -18.75 -5.25 -17.38
N THR A 90 -17.70 -5.89 -17.90
CA THR A 90 -17.56 -7.36 -17.84
C THR A 90 -16.90 -7.76 -16.54
N VAL A 91 -17.57 -8.62 -15.77
CA VAL A 91 -17.13 -9.05 -14.44
C VAL A 91 -16.43 -10.40 -14.52
N TYR A 92 -15.21 -10.45 -13.99
CA TYR A 92 -14.41 -11.66 -13.80
C TYR A 92 -14.31 -11.96 -12.31
N THR A 93 -14.72 -13.16 -11.92
CA THR A 93 -14.70 -13.65 -10.54
C THR A 93 -13.78 -14.84 -10.40
N TYR A 94 -13.59 -15.30 -9.17
CA TYR A 94 -12.82 -16.49 -8.89
C TYR A 94 -13.37 -17.71 -9.65
N PRO A 95 -12.55 -18.44 -10.43
CA PRO A 95 -13.01 -19.56 -11.27
C PRO A 95 -13.26 -20.87 -10.49
N GLY A 96 -13.08 -20.87 -9.16
CA GLY A 96 -13.30 -22.05 -8.30
C GLY A 96 -12.04 -22.85 -7.99
N SER A 97 -10.95 -22.67 -8.74
CA SER A 97 -9.63 -23.23 -8.42
C SER A 97 -8.51 -22.50 -9.16
N SER A 98 -7.29 -22.49 -8.61
CA SER A 98 -6.10 -22.17 -9.40
C SER A 98 -4.87 -22.97 -8.96
N SER A 99 -3.98 -23.28 -9.91
CA SER A 99 -2.69 -23.92 -9.60
C SER A 99 -1.79 -23.08 -8.68
N CYS A 100 -2.09 -21.79 -8.52
CA CYS A 100 -1.35 -20.86 -7.67
C CYS A 100 -1.84 -20.90 -6.21
N GLU A 101 -2.99 -21.52 -5.92
CA GLU A 101 -3.54 -21.60 -4.56
C GLU A 101 -2.78 -22.56 -3.67
N SER A 102 -2.29 -23.68 -4.23
CA SER A 102 -1.42 -24.58 -3.49
C SER A 102 -0.15 -23.87 -3.04
N GLU A 103 0.37 -22.94 -3.85
CA GLU A 103 1.57 -22.16 -3.54
C GLU A 103 1.29 -21.04 -2.54
N THR A 104 0.24 -20.26 -2.78
CA THR A 104 -0.09 -19.08 -1.97
C THR A 104 -0.81 -19.42 -0.67
N GLY A 105 -1.51 -20.54 -0.61
CA GLY A 105 -2.37 -20.94 0.50
C GLY A 105 -3.67 -20.13 0.62
N ALA A 106 -4.03 -19.33 -0.39
CA ALA A 106 -5.25 -18.53 -0.39
C ALA A 106 -5.82 -18.31 -1.80
N PRO A 107 -7.15 -18.30 -1.96
CA PRO A 107 -7.79 -18.04 -3.24
C PRO A 107 -7.69 -16.58 -3.69
N ALA A 108 -7.64 -16.38 -5.00
CA ALA A 108 -7.68 -15.07 -5.64
C ALA A 108 -8.31 -15.16 -7.04
N VAL A 109 -8.94 -14.09 -7.51
CA VAL A 109 -9.51 -14.02 -8.87
C VAL A 109 -8.40 -14.15 -9.92
N VAL A 110 -7.26 -13.50 -9.67
CA VAL A 110 -6.05 -13.60 -10.50
C VAL A 110 -4.84 -13.87 -9.60
N CYS A 111 -4.07 -14.90 -9.91
CA CYS A 111 -2.90 -15.33 -9.16
C CYS A 111 -1.74 -15.57 -10.11
N VAL A 112 -0.68 -14.79 -9.94
CA VAL A 112 0.54 -14.81 -10.75
C VAL A 112 1.71 -15.26 -9.88
N PHE A 113 2.36 -16.33 -10.29
CA PHE A 113 3.48 -16.94 -9.58
C PHE A 113 4.54 -17.42 -10.57
N LYS A 114 5.80 -17.05 -10.32
CA LYS A 114 6.98 -17.37 -11.16
C LYS A 114 6.80 -17.03 -12.65
N LYS A 115 6.10 -15.92 -12.93
CA LYS A 115 5.88 -15.41 -14.29
C LYS A 115 6.03 -13.90 -14.35
N GLN A 116 6.58 -13.41 -15.47
CA GLN A 116 6.54 -11.99 -15.85
C GLN A 116 5.43 -11.80 -16.88
N LEU A 117 4.29 -11.22 -16.51
CA LEU A 117 3.13 -11.09 -17.39
C LEU A 117 2.70 -9.64 -17.60
N THR A 118 2.09 -9.39 -18.75
CA THR A 118 1.29 -8.17 -19.00
C THR A 118 -0.17 -8.55 -19.13
N ILE A 119 -1.06 -7.93 -18.35
CA ILE A 119 -2.51 -8.18 -18.38
C ILE A 119 -3.20 -6.84 -18.63
N ARG A 120 -4.02 -6.77 -19.68
CA ARG A 120 -4.64 -5.52 -20.17
C ARG A 120 -6.14 -5.68 -20.37
N GLY A 121 -6.93 -4.84 -19.72
CA GLY A 121 -8.37 -4.72 -19.93
C GLY A 121 -8.70 -3.74 -21.04
N GLY A 122 -9.99 -3.48 -21.25
CA GLY A 122 -10.46 -2.48 -22.22
C GLY A 122 -10.71 -2.98 -23.62
N TYR A 123 -10.69 -4.29 -23.87
CA TYR A 123 -10.91 -4.81 -25.23
C TYR A 123 -12.38 -5.13 -25.48
N GLN A 124 -12.84 -5.00 -26.72
CA GLN A 124 -14.14 -5.52 -27.11
C GLN A 124 -13.96 -6.98 -27.56
N ALA A 125 -14.85 -7.89 -27.13
CA ALA A 125 -14.80 -9.28 -27.59
C ALA A 125 -14.82 -9.35 -29.12
N GLY A 126 -13.86 -10.09 -29.71
CA GLY A 126 -13.66 -10.18 -31.16
C GLY A 126 -12.87 -9.02 -31.79
N SER A 127 -12.58 -7.94 -31.06
CA SER A 127 -11.79 -6.80 -31.53
C SER A 127 -10.66 -6.46 -30.55
N TRP A 128 -9.47 -6.95 -30.87
CA TRP A 128 -8.32 -6.99 -29.93
C TRP A 128 -7.17 -6.05 -30.31
N ALA A 129 -7.33 -5.25 -31.36
CA ALA A 129 -6.27 -4.38 -31.85
C ALA A 129 -6.04 -3.15 -30.95
N SER A 130 -7.10 -2.62 -30.34
CA SER A 130 -7.04 -1.42 -29.48
C SER A 130 -7.79 -1.63 -28.18
N SER A 131 -7.19 -1.19 -27.08
CA SER A 131 -7.85 -1.10 -25.77
C SER A 131 -8.53 0.26 -25.63
N ASP A 132 -9.79 0.24 -25.20
CA ASP A 132 -10.58 1.38 -24.73
C ASP A 132 -11.19 1.03 -23.36
N PRO A 133 -10.47 1.25 -22.24
CA PRO A 133 -10.95 0.94 -20.90
C PRO A 133 -12.18 1.75 -20.45
N ALA A 134 -12.50 2.85 -21.15
CA ALA A 134 -13.68 3.66 -20.84
C ALA A 134 -14.94 3.09 -21.53
N GLY A 135 -14.83 2.68 -22.80
CA GLY A 135 -15.92 2.05 -23.55
C GLY A 135 -16.11 0.56 -23.26
N ASN A 136 -15.05 -0.14 -22.86
CA ASN A 136 -15.05 -1.58 -22.61
C ASN A 136 -14.55 -1.88 -21.19
N VAL A 137 -15.36 -1.55 -20.19
CA VAL A 137 -14.97 -1.69 -18.78
C VAL A 137 -14.70 -3.17 -18.44
N THR A 138 -13.53 -3.45 -17.85
CA THR A 138 -13.09 -4.77 -17.40
C THR A 138 -12.96 -4.78 -15.87
N ILE A 139 -13.65 -5.70 -15.19
CA ILE A 139 -13.77 -5.71 -13.73
C ILE A 139 -13.25 -7.04 -13.17
N ILE A 140 -12.27 -6.97 -12.26
CA ILE A 140 -11.87 -8.07 -11.37
C ILE A 140 -12.66 -7.90 -10.08
N ASP A 141 -13.56 -8.84 -9.77
CA ASP A 141 -14.47 -8.75 -8.63
C ASP A 141 -14.24 -9.90 -7.64
N GLY A 142 -13.76 -9.56 -6.45
CA GLY A 142 -13.53 -10.51 -5.37
C GLY A 142 -14.79 -10.94 -4.62
N GLN A 143 -15.95 -10.34 -4.93
CA GLN A 143 -17.27 -10.65 -4.36
C GLN A 143 -17.34 -10.57 -2.82
N GLY A 144 -16.41 -9.84 -2.19
CA GLY A 144 -16.26 -9.76 -0.75
C GLY A 144 -15.73 -11.03 -0.09
N GLN A 145 -15.28 -12.01 -0.86
CA GLN A 145 -14.84 -13.33 -0.38
C GLN A 145 -13.39 -13.64 -0.77
N TYR A 146 -12.98 -13.20 -1.95
CA TYR A 146 -11.69 -13.53 -2.54
C TYR A 146 -10.85 -12.29 -2.74
N ARG A 147 -9.53 -12.46 -2.70
CA ARG A 147 -8.62 -11.40 -3.13
C ARG A 147 -8.77 -11.15 -4.63
N GLY A 148 -8.67 -9.90 -5.06
CA GLY A 148 -8.68 -9.58 -6.49
C GLY A 148 -7.46 -10.18 -7.22
N VAL A 149 -6.26 -9.73 -6.85
CA VAL A 149 -5.01 -10.11 -7.49
C VAL A 149 -3.98 -10.56 -6.44
N PHE A 150 -3.29 -11.66 -6.68
CA PHE A 150 -2.19 -12.14 -5.85
C PHE A 150 -0.94 -12.33 -6.72
N VAL A 151 0.14 -11.63 -6.38
CA VAL A 151 1.44 -11.75 -7.04
C VAL A 151 2.49 -12.18 -6.03
N LEU A 152 3.13 -13.33 -6.24
CA LEU A 152 4.01 -13.94 -5.25
C LEU A 152 5.32 -14.42 -5.88
N SER A 153 6.46 -14.17 -5.20
CA SER A 153 7.78 -14.65 -5.63
C SER A 153 8.66 -15.20 -4.50
N TYR A 154 8.10 -15.72 -3.40
CA TYR A 154 8.88 -15.96 -2.17
C TYR A 154 10.04 -16.98 -2.27
N ASN A 155 9.88 -18.08 -3.04
CA ASN A 155 10.94 -19.10 -3.21
C ASN A 155 12.00 -18.71 -4.25
N GLU A 156 11.69 -17.74 -5.11
CA GLU A 156 12.57 -17.24 -6.17
C GLU A 156 12.31 -15.73 -6.28
N PRO A 157 12.87 -14.92 -5.35
CA PRO A 157 12.65 -13.48 -5.34
C PRO A 157 12.92 -12.90 -6.71
N THR A 158 12.08 -11.96 -7.14
CA THR A 158 12.13 -11.29 -8.45
C THR A 158 11.71 -12.09 -9.68
N ALA A 159 11.47 -13.40 -9.59
CA ALA A 159 11.01 -14.22 -10.71
C ALA A 159 9.58 -13.92 -11.19
N THR A 160 8.80 -13.19 -10.37
CA THR A 160 7.42 -12.80 -10.66
C THR A 160 7.29 -11.29 -10.80
N GLY A 161 6.42 -10.88 -11.72
CA GLY A 161 6.30 -9.51 -12.15
C GLY A 161 5.07 -9.35 -13.02
N LEU A 162 4.43 -8.18 -12.87
CA LEU A 162 3.12 -7.96 -13.44
C LEU A 162 2.98 -6.52 -13.89
N THR A 163 2.59 -6.34 -15.16
CA THR A 163 1.97 -5.13 -15.64
C THR A 163 0.45 -5.34 -15.68
N LEU A 164 -0.31 -4.55 -14.92
CA LEU A 164 -1.78 -4.56 -14.91
C LEU A 164 -2.30 -3.22 -15.43
N ASP A 165 -3.07 -3.23 -16.52
CA ASP A 165 -3.53 -2.01 -17.22
C ASP A 165 -5.03 -2.01 -17.50
N GLY A 166 -5.73 -0.93 -17.14
CA GLY A 166 -7.11 -0.70 -17.58
C GLY A 166 -8.18 -1.56 -16.91
N PHE A 167 -8.10 -1.73 -15.59
CA PHE A 167 -9.03 -2.54 -14.81
C PHE A 167 -9.76 -1.74 -13.72
N THR A 168 -10.94 -2.19 -13.34
CA THR A 168 -11.47 -1.97 -12.00
C THR A 168 -11.27 -3.24 -11.17
N VAL A 169 -10.62 -3.12 -10.01
CA VAL A 169 -10.50 -4.20 -9.02
C VAL A 169 -11.38 -3.85 -7.83
N ARG A 170 -12.42 -4.64 -7.58
CA ARG A 170 -13.40 -4.31 -6.54
C ARG A 170 -13.81 -5.47 -5.68
N ASN A 171 -14.37 -5.15 -4.52
CA ASN A 171 -14.87 -6.09 -3.52
C ASN A 171 -13.86 -7.21 -3.20
N GLY A 172 -12.57 -6.95 -3.35
CA GLY A 172 -11.52 -7.88 -2.99
C GLY A 172 -11.46 -8.01 -1.47
N TYR A 173 -11.29 -9.24 -0.98
CA TYR A 173 -11.19 -9.54 0.45
C TYR A 173 -9.90 -10.29 0.77
N GLY A 174 -9.01 -9.65 1.52
CA GLY A 174 -7.73 -10.21 1.95
C GLY A 174 -7.76 -10.54 3.43
N SER A 175 -7.67 -11.82 3.77
CA SER A 175 -7.56 -12.32 5.15
C SER A 175 -6.21 -12.93 5.46
N GLY A 176 -6.02 -13.32 6.72
CA GLY A 176 -4.94 -14.21 7.16
C GLY A 176 -4.83 -15.47 6.29
N ILE A 177 -3.59 -15.90 6.05
CA ILE A 177 -3.29 -17.06 5.20
C ILE A 177 -2.87 -18.20 6.10
N GLY A 178 -3.81 -19.08 6.47
CA GLY A 178 -3.57 -20.12 7.50
C GLY A 178 -2.43 -21.10 7.21
N LYS A 179 -1.98 -21.23 5.96
CA LYS A 179 -0.80 -22.03 5.57
C LYS A 179 0.53 -21.37 5.99
N ARG A 180 0.54 -20.08 6.32
CA ARG A 180 1.75 -19.35 6.73
C ARG A 180 2.05 -19.56 8.21
N PRO A 181 3.33 -19.56 8.61
CA PRO A 181 3.71 -19.67 10.02
C PRO A 181 3.48 -18.35 10.77
N GLY A 182 3.33 -18.45 12.09
CA GLY A 182 3.26 -17.29 12.98
C GLY A 182 2.10 -16.35 12.68
N ASP A 183 2.33 -15.06 12.84
CA ASP A 183 1.27 -14.05 12.75
C ASP A 183 0.77 -13.78 11.34
N ASP A 184 1.56 -14.12 10.31
CA ASP A 184 1.13 -14.04 8.92
C ASP A 184 -0.09 -14.93 8.65
N ALA A 185 -0.34 -15.95 9.49
CA ALA A 185 -1.57 -16.74 9.46
C ALA A 185 -2.83 -15.93 9.80
N LEU A 186 -2.67 -14.82 10.51
CA LEU A 186 -3.74 -13.98 11.04
C LEU A 186 -3.85 -12.65 10.30
N PHE A 187 -2.82 -12.21 9.59
CA PHE A 187 -2.76 -10.89 8.99
C PHE A 187 -3.40 -10.84 7.60
N GLY A 188 -4.36 -9.94 7.42
CA GLY A 188 -4.97 -9.66 6.13
C GLY A 188 -4.13 -8.68 5.33
N PHE A 189 -3.68 -9.09 4.14
CA PHE A 189 -2.92 -8.23 3.23
C PHE A 189 -3.67 -8.03 1.92
N GLY A 190 -3.75 -6.80 1.39
CA GLY A 190 -4.11 -6.56 0.00
C GLY A 190 -5.46 -7.14 -0.41
N GLY A 191 -6.58 -6.49 -0.09
CA GLY A 191 -7.90 -6.98 -0.50
C GLY A 191 -8.04 -7.01 -2.02
N GLY A 192 -7.67 -5.90 -2.66
CA GLY A 192 -7.65 -5.77 -4.11
C GLY A 192 -6.44 -6.47 -4.73
N MET A 193 -5.24 -6.22 -4.20
CA MET A 193 -4.00 -6.80 -4.68
C MET A 193 -2.99 -7.03 -3.55
N PHE A 194 -2.44 -8.23 -3.45
CA PHE A 194 -1.31 -8.52 -2.57
C PHE A 194 -0.09 -8.89 -3.39
N VAL A 195 1.01 -8.17 -3.18
CA VAL A 195 2.29 -8.40 -3.83
C VAL A 195 3.37 -8.69 -2.81
N GLU A 196 4.10 -9.78 -3.02
CA GLU A 196 5.17 -10.19 -2.13
C GLU A 196 6.38 -10.73 -2.90
N TYR A 197 7.57 -10.18 -2.64
CA TYR A 197 8.85 -10.55 -3.26
C TYR A 197 8.95 -10.37 -4.79
N ALA A 198 7.96 -9.75 -5.41
CA ALA A 198 7.94 -9.54 -6.86
C ALA A 198 9.07 -8.60 -7.31
N GLY A 199 9.61 -8.85 -8.51
CA GLY A 199 10.76 -8.13 -9.04
C GLY A 199 10.40 -6.77 -9.63
N SER A 200 9.29 -6.72 -10.38
CA SER A 200 8.79 -5.51 -11.01
C SER A 200 7.27 -5.53 -11.08
N ILE A 201 6.64 -4.46 -10.61
CA ILE A 201 5.19 -4.28 -10.68
C ILE A 201 4.88 -2.94 -11.32
N VAL A 202 4.00 -2.96 -12.31
CA VAL A 202 3.42 -1.76 -12.90
C VAL A 202 1.91 -1.89 -12.86
N VAL A 203 1.25 -0.99 -12.13
CA VAL A 203 -0.20 -0.88 -12.14
C VAL A 203 -0.55 0.46 -12.78
N ARG A 204 -1.31 0.43 -13.87
CA ARG A 204 -1.61 1.63 -14.65
C ARG A 204 -3.08 1.72 -15.05
N ASN A 205 -3.68 2.91 -14.97
CA ASN A 205 -5.10 3.12 -15.31
C ASN A 205 -6.04 2.15 -14.58
N VAL A 206 -5.76 1.86 -13.31
CA VAL A 206 -6.55 0.93 -12.49
C VAL A 206 -7.33 1.70 -11.44
N THR A 207 -8.57 1.29 -11.21
CA THR A 207 -9.35 1.70 -10.04
C THR A 207 -9.47 0.55 -9.05
N PHE A 208 -9.01 0.74 -7.82
CA PHE A 208 -9.29 -0.12 -6.69
C PHE A 208 -10.47 0.45 -5.91
N ASP A 209 -11.60 -0.24 -5.94
CA ASP A 209 -12.86 0.22 -5.33
C ASP A 209 -13.35 -0.76 -4.26
N SER A 210 -13.54 -0.25 -3.04
CA SER A 210 -14.25 -0.98 -1.97
C SER A 210 -13.63 -2.35 -1.62
N ASN A 211 -12.31 -2.47 -1.75
CA ASN A 211 -11.58 -3.65 -1.33
C ASN A 211 -11.28 -3.61 0.17
N THR A 212 -11.21 -4.76 0.82
CA THR A 212 -10.97 -4.89 2.26
C THR A 212 -9.83 -5.86 2.54
N ALA A 213 -8.85 -5.44 3.35
CA ALA A 213 -7.90 -6.33 4.00
C ALA A 213 -8.26 -6.40 5.49
N LYS A 214 -8.62 -7.58 6.01
CA LYS A 214 -9.04 -7.77 7.39
C LYS A 214 -8.15 -8.80 8.11
N GLY A 215 -7.61 -8.40 9.26
CA GLY A 215 -6.95 -9.31 10.18
C GLY A 215 -7.93 -10.21 10.94
N GLY A 216 -7.47 -11.40 11.33
CA GLY A 216 -8.27 -12.39 12.06
C GLY A 216 -8.62 -11.94 13.47
N ASP A 217 -9.88 -12.11 13.86
CA ASP A 217 -10.35 -11.90 15.22
C ASP A 217 -9.80 -13.01 16.15
N ARG A 218 -9.47 -12.69 17.40
CA ARG A 218 -8.95 -13.65 18.39
C ARG A 218 -9.58 -13.51 19.76
N SER A 219 -9.92 -14.65 20.36
CA SER A 219 -10.39 -14.75 21.75
C SER A 219 -9.26 -14.71 22.78
N SER A 220 -7.99 -14.83 22.35
CA SER A 220 -6.80 -14.75 23.19
C SER A 220 -5.71 -13.90 22.52
N GLY A 221 -5.07 -13.01 23.29
CA GLY A 221 -4.00 -12.13 22.82
C GLY A 221 -4.50 -10.98 21.91
N TYR A 222 -3.61 -10.51 21.03
CA TYR A 222 -3.90 -9.46 20.04
C TYR A 222 -4.61 -10.01 18.80
N GLY A 223 -5.49 -9.20 18.20
CA GLY A 223 -6.08 -9.50 16.90
C GLY A 223 -5.10 -9.33 15.73
N GLY A 224 -5.38 -9.95 14.59
CA GLY A 224 -4.54 -9.86 13.39
C GLY A 224 -4.55 -8.46 12.76
N SER A 225 -3.49 -8.07 12.07
CA SER A 225 -3.42 -6.79 11.33
C SER A 225 -4.17 -6.85 10.01
N GLY A 226 -4.78 -5.74 9.59
CA GLY A 226 -5.25 -5.52 8.21
C GLY A 226 -4.36 -4.51 7.50
N SER A 227 -3.86 -4.83 6.31
CA SER A 227 -2.82 -4.05 5.63
C SER A 227 -3.11 -3.88 4.14
N GLY A 228 -3.16 -2.64 3.66
CA GLY A 228 -3.35 -2.33 2.25
C GLY A 228 -4.71 -2.77 1.76
N GLY A 229 -5.78 -2.09 2.18
CA GLY A 229 -7.15 -2.49 1.78
C GLY A 229 -7.29 -2.66 0.27
N ALA A 230 -6.72 -1.73 -0.51
CA ALA A 230 -6.54 -1.91 -1.95
C ALA A 230 -5.31 -2.77 -2.25
N ILE A 231 -4.11 -2.27 -1.96
CA ILE A 231 -2.85 -2.92 -2.34
C ILE A 231 -1.89 -3.03 -1.15
N SER A 232 -1.29 -4.20 -0.97
CA SER A 232 -0.18 -4.41 -0.05
C SER A 232 1.07 -4.83 -0.82
N PHE A 233 2.16 -4.08 -0.68
CA PHE A 233 3.49 -4.42 -1.19
C PHE A 233 4.43 -4.84 -0.05
N ARG A 234 5.04 -6.01 -0.18
CA ARG A 234 6.05 -6.51 0.77
C ARG A 234 7.29 -6.96 0.01
N GLN A 235 8.41 -6.33 0.32
CA GLN A 235 9.73 -6.64 -0.24
C GLN A 235 9.74 -6.58 -1.77
N VAL A 236 9.25 -5.47 -2.33
CA VAL A 236 9.19 -5.22 -3.78
C VAL A 236 10.16 -4.12 -4.17
N ASN A 237 11.15 -4.46 -5.00
CA ASN A 237 12.25 -3.55 -5.29
C ASN A 237 11.93 -2.49 -6.34
N ASN A 238 10.87 -2.68 -7.13
CA ASN A 238 10.45 -1.74 -8.17
C ASN A 238 8.94 -1.84 -8.40
N ALA A 239 8.18 -0.98 -7.73
CA ALA A 239 6.74 -0.85 -7.94
C ALA A 239 6.41 0.52 -8.54
N GLN A 240 5.48 0.53 -9.50
CA GLN A 240 4.96 1.75 -10.14
C GLN A 240 3.44 1.77 -10.11
N LEU A 241 2.87 2.89 -9.69
CA LEU A 241 1.44 3.19 -9.74
C LEU A 241 1.22 4.41 -10.66
N LEU A 242 0.59 4.22 -11.81
CA LEU A 242 0.46 5.26 -12.83
C LEU A 242 -1.02 5.50 -13.15
N ASN A 243 -1.55 6.68 -12.86
CA ASN A 243 -2.97 6.99 -13.05
C ASN A 243 -3.88 5.98 -12.33
N VAL A 244 -3.66 5.81 -11.02
CA VAL A 244 -4.36 4.81 -10.18
C VAL A 244 -5.30 5.51 -9.20
N ARG A 245 -6.50 4.96 -9.07
CA ARG A 245 -7.54 5.47 -8.16
C ARG A 245 -7.79 4.47 -7.04
N PHE A 246 -7.71 4.93 -5.80
CA PHE A 246 -8.01 4.16 -4.59
C PHE A 246 -9.25 4.77 -3.94
N VAL A 247 -10.38 4.08 -4.06
CA VAL A 247 -11.69 4.57 -3.62
C VAL A 247 -12.28 3.62 -2.59
N LYS A 248 -12.61 4.15 -1.40
CA LYS A 248 -13.37 3.44 -0.35
C LYS A 248 -12.78 2.10 0.11
N ASN A 249 -11.46 1.91 -0.03
CA ASN A 249 -10.81 0.69 0.41
C ASN A 249 -10.59 0.70 1.92
N LYS A 250 -10.55 -0.48 2.55
CA LYS A 250 -10.51 -0.64 4.00
C LYS A 250 -9.39 -1.56 4.45
N ALA A 251 -8.55 -1.09 5.35
CA ALA A 251 -7.69 -1.93 6.17
C ALA A 251 -8.35 -2.05 7.56
N LEU A 252 -8.69 -3.27 7.97
CA LEU A 252 -9.38 -3.56 9.23
C LEU A 252 -8.51 -4.46 10.12
N GLY A 253 -8.15 -3.96 11.29
CA GLY A 253 -7.57 -4.82 12.33
C GLY A 253 -8.61 -5.80 12.87
N GLY A 254 -8.19 -7.03 13.16
CA GLY A 254 -8.99 -8.01 13.87
C GLY A 254 -9.14 -7.63 15.34
N ASN A 255 -10.26 -7.97 15.94
CA ASN A 255 -10.48 -7.79 17.37
C ASN A 255 -9.60 -8.76 18.18
N GLY A 256 -9.17 -8.35 19.37
CA GLY A 256 -8.44 -9.20 20.28
C GLY A 256 -8.92 -9.08 21.72
N SER A 257 -8.57 -10.05 22.55
CA SER A 257 -8.89 -9.99 23.98
C SER A 257 -7.89 -9.12 24.77
N GLY A 258 -6.61 -9.15 24.41
CA GLY A 258 -5.58 -8.30 25.00
C GLY A 258 -5.55 -6.93 24.34
N ARG A 259 -5.56 -6.91 23.01
CA ARG A 259 -5.42 -5.71 22.17
C ARG A 259 -6.04 -5.93 20.79
N GLY A 260 -6.56 -4.89 20.16
CA GLY A 260 -6.92 -4.97 18.76
C GLY A 260 -5.72 -5.08 17.82
N GLY A 261 -5.92 -5.69 16.66
CA GLY A 261 -4.93 -5.72 15.59
C GLY A 261 -4.73 -4.35 14.94
N TYR A 262 -3.57 -4.15 14.33
CA TYR A 262 -3.30 -2.90 13.61
C TYR A 262 -4.15 -2.78 12.35
N SER A 263 -4.34 -1.54 11.88
CA SER A 263 -4.73 -1.28 10.49
C SER A 263 -3.67 -0.40 9.81
N LEU A 264 -3.24 -0.82 8.62
CA LEU A 264 -2.07 -0.25 7.94
C LEU A 264 -2.43 0.09 6.50
N GLY A 265 -2.72 1.35 6.18
CA GLY A 265 -2.96 1.78 4.80
C GLY A 265 -4.31 1.30 4.25
N GLY A 266 -5.35 2.12 4.33
CA GLY A 266 -6.65 1.77 3.74
C GLY A 266 -6.58 1.58 2.22
N GLY A 267 -5.83 2.46 1.53
CA GLY A 267 -5.45 2.27 0.13
C GLY A 267 -4.22 1.39 -0.01
N VAL A 268 -3.04 1.95 0.26
CA VAL A 268 -1.74 1.30 -0.02
C VAL A 268 -0.95 1.03 1.26
N PHE A 269 -0.38 -0.17 1.35
CA PHE A 269 0.61 -0.53 2.36
C PHE A 269 1.94 -0.91 1.72
N THR A 270 3.06 -0.48 2.31
CA THR A 270 4.40 -0.91 1.89
C THR A 270 5.28 -1.36 3.06
N TYR A 271 6.05 -2.42 2.86
CA TYR A 271 7.11 -2.88 3.77
C TYR A 271 8.34 -3.26 2.95
N GLY A 272 9.51 -2.66 3.25
CA GLY A 272 10.76 -2.91 2.51
C GLY A 272 10.63 -2.75 0.99
N THR A 273 9.90 -1.74 0.53
CA THR A 273 9.52 -1.59 -0.89
C THR A 273 9.97 -0.25 -1.46
N THR A 274 10.44 -0.24 -2.70
CA THR A 274 10.65 0.99 -3.50
C THR A 274 9.46 1.21 -4.41
N LEU A 275 8.76 2.32 -4.19
CA LEU A 275 7.50 2.62 -4.86
C LEU A 275 7.53 4.02 -5.49
N TYR A 276 7.29 4.07 -6.80
CA TYR A 276 6.99 5.29 -7.53
C TYR A 276 5.49 5.38 -7.83
N GLY A 277 4.93 6.58 -7.70
CA GLY A 277 3.53 6.84 -8.01
C GLY A 277 3.34 8.17 -8.71
N ASN A 278 2.55 8.18 -9.79
CA ASN A 278 2.21 9.40 -10.52
C ASN A 278 0.73 9.43 -10.91
N GLY A 279 0.05 10.55 -10.65
CA GLY A 279 -1.36 10.70 -10.99
C GLY A 279 -2.25 9.83 -10.11
N LEU A 280 -2.12 9.98 -8.79
CA LEU A 280 -2.83 9.13 -7.84
C LEU A 280 -4.02 9.84 -7.22
N LEU A 281 -5.15 9.13 -7.09
CA LEU A 281 -6.28 9.56 -6.28
C LEU A 281 -6.48 8.60 -5.11
N PHE A 282 -6.55 9.13 -3.90
CA PHE A 282 -7.02 8.42 -2.71
C PHE A 282 -8.26 9.14 -2.16
N ASP A 283 -9.43 8.51 -2.27
CA ASP A 283 -10.70 9.09 -1.82
C ASP A 283 -11.48 8.14 -0.92
N GLY A 284 -11.73 8.57 0.31
CA GLY A 284 -12.60 7.84 1.24
C GLY A 284 -12.03 6.52 1.73
N ASN A 285 -10.71 6.29 1.67
CA ASN A 285 -10.10 5.07 2.17
C ASN A 285 -10.00 5.09 3.71
N GLN A 286 -10.10 3.91 4.33
CA GLN A 286 -10.21 3.76 5.77
C GLN A 286 -9.18 2.78 6.33
N SER A 287 -8.51 3.16 7.40
CA SER A 287 -7.63 2.32 8.20
C SER A 287 -8.18 2.28 9.63
N ILE A 288 -8.86 1.20 10.00
CA ILE A 288 -9.55 1.08 11.29
C ILE A 288 -8.97 -0.11 12.04
N ALA A 289 -8.31 0.15 13.16
CA ALA A 289 -7.73 -0.89 13.97
C ALA A 289 -8.82 -1.70 14.69
N GLY A 290 -8.46 -2.93 15.08
CA GLY A 290 -9.39 -3.81 15.79
C GLY A 290 -9.66 -3.30 17.20
N ASN A 291 -10.75 -3.74 17.80
CA ASN A 291 -11.06 -3.43 19.20
C ASN A 291 -10.45 -4.45 20.15
N ALA A 292 -10.32 -4.06 21.41
CA ALA A 292 -9.93 -4.94 22.51
C ALA A 292 -11.09 -5.14 23.49
N SER A 293 -11.42 -6.39 23.82
CA SER A 293 -12.38 -6.65 24.91
C SER A 293 -11.76 -6.52 26.31
N GLY A 294 -10.42 -6.57 26.41
CA GLY A 294 -9.67 -6.43 27.65
C GLY A 294 -8.95 -5.09 27.77
N ASN A 295 -7.72 -5.13 28.30
CA ASN A 295 -6.96 -3.93 28.65
C ASN A 295 -6.74 -3.01 27.44
N GLY A 296 -6.45 -3.55 26.25
CA GLY A 296 -6.09 -2.76 25.06
C GLY A 296 -4.60 -2.48 24.92
N ILE A 297 -3.77 -3.11 25.77
CA ILE A 297 -2.32 -3.15 25.65
C ILE A 297 -1.87 -4.60 25.71
N ASP A 298 -1.04 -4.99 24.75
CA ASP A 298 -0.33 -6.27 24.72
C ASP A 298 1.10 -6.02 24.22
N GLY A 299 2.10 -6.56 24.92
CA GLY A 299 3.52 -6.32 24.60
C GLY A 299 3.94 -4.84 24.60
N GLY A 300 3.25 -3.98 25.35
CA GLY A 300 3.47 -2.51 25.36
C GLY A 300 2.94 -1.79 24.13
N GLN A 301 2.24 -2.49 23.24
CA GLN A 301 1.67 -1.92 22.02
C GLN A 301 0.15 -1.77 22.14
N ARG A 302 -0.47 -0.98 21.25
CA ARG A 302 -1.92 -0.69 21.21
C ARG A 302 -2.52 -0.97 19.82
N GLY A 303 -3.84 -1.08 19.73
CA GLY A 303 -4.54 -1.33 18.45
C GLY A 303 -4.55 -0.07 17.57
N ASP A 304 -3.42 0.25 16.94
CA ASP A 304 -3.28 1.53 16.24
C ASP A 304 -3.71 1.49 14.77
N GLY A 305 -4.29 2.60 14.30
CA GLY A 305 -4.70 2.80 12.91
C GLY A 305 -3.80 3.77 12.16
N PHE A 306 -3.24 3.33 11.04
CA PHE A 306 -2.22 4.07 10.30
C PHE A 306 -2.68 4.37 8.88
N GLY A 307 -2.64 5.64 8.47
CA GLY A 307 -2.75 6.05 7.07
C GLY A 307 -4.04 5.59 6.39
N GLY A 308 -5.09 6.41 6.37
CA GLY A 308 -6.31 6.07 5.62
C GLY A 308 -6.01 5.85 4.13
N ALA A 309 -5.21 6.73 3.51
CA ALA A 309 -4.74 6.60 2.13
C ALA A 309 -3.61 5.59 2.01
N GLY A 310 -2.55 5.73 2.80
CA GLY A 310 -1.44 4.78 2.77
C GLY A 310 -0.52 4.79 3.98
N SER A 311 0.14 3.65 4.23
CA SER A 311 1.10 3.46 5.31
C SER A 311 2.39 2.85 4.76
N PHE A 312 3.50 3.56 4.95
CA PHE A 312 4.83 3.18 4.44
C PHE A 312 5.74 2.82 5.61
N GLN A 313 6.19 1.57 5.63
CA GLN A 313 6.83 0.99 6.80
C GLN A 313 8.21 0.42 6.47
N GLN A 314 9.06 0.35 7.49
CA GLN A 314 10.38 -0.29 7.57
C GLN A 314 11.11 -0.49 6.23
N GLY A 315 12.05 0.41 5.94
CA GLY A 315 12.94 0.31 4.77
C GLY A 315 12.24 0.63 3.44
N SER A 316 11.00 1.10 3.44
CA SER A 316 10.34 1.56 2.23
C SER A 316 10.87 2.92 1.77
N THR A 317 10.98 3.10 0.46
CA THR A 317 11.26 4.38 -0.20
C THR A 317 10.13 4.68 -1.16
N VAL A 318 9.38 5.75 -0.90
CA VAL A 318 8.16 6.08 -1.64
C VAL A 318 8.29 7.48 -2.23
N LEU A 319 8.14 7.61 -3.55
CA LEU A 319 8.03 8.88 -4.26
C LEU A 319 6.67 8.95 -4.94
N PHE A 320 5.85 9.90 -4.52
CA PHE A 320 4.56 10.19 -5.10
C PHE A 320 4.52 11.60 -5.72
N GLU A 321 3.95 11.69 -6.91
CA GLU A 321 3.81 12.91 -7.70
C GLU A 321 2.37 13.03 -8.22
N ASN A 322 1.86 14.24 -8.36
CA ASN A 322 0.52 14.50 -8.89
C ASN A 322 -0.57 13.72 -8.11
N VAL A 323 -0.68 13.99 -6.81
CA VAL A 323 -1.54 13.22 -5.89
C VAL A 323 -2.69 14.06 -5.35
N ILE A 324 -3.88 13.47 -5.31
CA ILE A 324 -5.01 13.96 -4.53
C ILE A 324 -5.33 12.92 -3.47
N ALA A 325 -5.20 13.27 -2.19
CA ALA A 325 -5.59 12.42 -1.07
C ALA A 325 -6.63 13.15 -0.22
N LYS A 326 -7.90 12.73 -0.35
CA LYS A 326 -9.01 13.37 0.34
C LYS A 326 -9.95 12.42 1.06
N ASN A 327 -10.59 12.93 2.11
CA ASN A 327 -11.61 12.20 2.88
C ASN A 327 -11.12 10.85 3.44
N ASN A 328 -9.81 10.65 3.59
CA ASN A 328 -9.28 9.41 4.13
C ASN A 328 -9.32 9.44 5.66
N TYR A 329 -9.51 8.27 6.26
CA TYR A 329 -9.76 8.14 7.69
C TYR A 329 -8.89 7.07 8.32
N ALA A 330 -8.14 7.44 9.36
CA ALA A 330 -7.43 6.50 10.22
C ALA A 330 -8.04 6.53 11.62
N ARG A 331 -8.31 5.35 12.20
CA ARG A 331 -8.90 5.21 13.54
C ARG A 331 -8.20 4.15 14.38
N GLY A 332 -7.87 4.52 15.61
CA GLY A 332 -7.42 3.58 16.64
C GLY A 332 -8.55 2.69 17.16
N GLY A 333 -8.18 1.53 17.70
CA GLY A 333 -9.08 0.55 18.26
C GLY A 333 -9.66 0.96 19.60
N ASP A 334 -10.94 0.67 19.82
CA ASP A 334 -11.56 0.88 21.12
C ASP A 334 -11.11 -0.20 22.11
N ALA A 335 -11.09 0.11 23.40
CA ALA A 335 -10.76 -0.85 24.46
C ALA A 335 -11.47 -0.50 25.77
N ALA A 336 -11.47 -1.41 26.75
CA ALA A 336 -12.01 -1.09 28.07
C ALA A 336 -11.11 -0.08 28.81
N GLU A 337 -9.81 -0.34 28.87
CA GLU A 337 -8.89 0.47 29.68
C GLU A 337 -8.03 1.42 28.84
N ASN A 338 -7.46 0.94 27.74
CA ASN A 338 -6.40 1.64 26.99
C ASN A 338 -6.66 1.55 25.49
N SER A 339 -7.13 2.65 24.88
CA SER A 339 -7.42 2.62 23.45
C SER A 339 -6.17 2.65 22.57
N GLY A 340 -6.35 2.34 21.30
CA GLY A 340 -5.34 2.57 20.26
C GLY A 340 -5.37 3.99 19.71
N GLY A 341 -4.26 4.40 19.10
CA GLY A 341 -4.12 5.71 18.47
C GLY A 341 -4.37 5.66 16.97
N ALA A 342 -4.46 6.85 16.37
CA ALA A 342 -4.44 7.03 14.92
C ALA A 342 -3.30 7.95 14.50
N PHE A 343 -2.67 7.60 13.38
CA PHE A 343 -1.44 8.22 12.91
C PHE A 343 -1.50 8.39 11.39
N GLY A 344 -1.57 9.65 10.93
CA GLY A 344 -1.68 9.95 9.51
C GLY A 344 -3.10 9.71 8.99
N GLY A 345 -3.94 10.74 8.91
CA GLY A 345 -5.30 10.55 8.36
C GLY A 345 -5.27 10.15 6.88
N ALA A 346 -4.38 10.77 6.10
CA ALA A 346 -4.03 10.29 4.77
C ALA A 346 -2.83 9.33 4.84
N PHE A 347 -1.64 9.84 5.16
CA PHE A 347 -0.40 9.09 5.01
C PHE A 347 0.34 8.92 6.32
N LYS A 348 0.85 7.71 6.56
CA LYS A 348 1.82 7.44 7.62
C LYS A 348 3.13 6.96 7.02
N SER A 349 4.26 7.48 7.49
CA SER A 349 5.60 6.97 7.21
C SER A 349 6.30 6.58 8.51
N GLU A 350 6.84 5.36 8.58
CA GLU A 350 7.54 4.87 9.76
C GLU A 350 8.78 4.05 9.38
N HIS A 351 9.95 4.49 9.85
CA HIS A 351 11.24 3.92 9.43
C HIS A 351 11.39 3.84 7.90
N ALA A 352 10.88 4.85 7.20
CA ALA A 352 10.81 4.91 5.75
C ALA A 352 11.16 6.30 5.24
N THR A 353 11.38 6.39 3.92
CA THR A 353 11.54 7.65 3.19
C THR A 353 10.27 7.90 2.38
N PHE A 354 9.66 9.07 2.54
CA PHE A 354 8.46 9.46 1.80
C PHE A 354 8.61 10.85 1.19
N THR A 355 8.59 10.91 -0.13
CA THR A 355 8.59 12.15 -0.90
C THR A 355 7.24 12.32 -1.56
N LEU A 356 6.63 13.50 -1.38
CA LEU A 356 5.36 13.87 -1.99
C LEU A 356 5.51 15.20 -2.73
N ARG A 357 5.18 15.21 -4.02
CA ARG A 357 5.26 16.38 -4.88
C ARG A 357 3.95 16.65 -5.59
N ASP A 358 3.67 17.94 -5.82
CA ASP A 358 2.54 18.39 -6.65
C ASP A 358 1.23 17.75 -6.19
N ALA A 359 0.90 17.97 -4.91
CA ALA A 359 -0.16 17.21 -4.26
C ALA A 359 -1.15 18.06 -3.46
N GLU A 360 -2.37 17.56 -3.36
CA GLU A 360 -3.39 18.04 -2.42
C GLU A 360 -3.72 16.93 -1.41
N VAL A 361 -3.57 17.25 -0.13
CA VAL A 361 -3.95 16.39 1.00
C VAL A 361 -5.01 17.13 1.79
N SER A 362 -6.28 16.77 1.60
CA SER A 362 -7.40 17.56 2.12
C SER A 362 -8.48 16.76 2.86
N PHE A 363 -9.03 17.32 3.93
CA PHE A 363 -10.16 16.74 4.67
C PHE A 363 -9.94 15.31 5.17
N ASN A 364 -8.68 14.96 5.47
CA ASN A 364 -8.36 13.66 6.06
C ASN A 364 -8.44 13.75 7.59
N THR A 365 -8.75 12.62 8.23
CA THR A 365 -8.90 12.57 9.69
C THR A 365 -8.13 11.41 10.30
N ALA A 366 -7.34 11.69 11.33
CA ALA A 366 -6.77 10.70 12.24
C ALA A 366 -7.49 10.81 13.59
N GLN A 367 -8.08 9.72 14.08
CA GLN A 367 -8.84 9.70 15.34
C GLN A 367 -8.44 8.54 16.28
N GLY A 368 -8.06 8.85 17.52
CA GLY A 368 -7.84 7.81 18.55
C GLY A 368 -9.12 7.00 18.86
N GLY A 369 -8.96 5.74 19.26
CA GLY A 369 -10.07 4.88 19.71
C GLY A 369 -10.57 5.29 21.09
N ASN A 370 -11.72 4.79 21.54
CA ASN A 370 -12.29 5.14 22.84
C ASN A 370 -11.90 4.13 23.92
N ALA A 371 -11.64 4.60 25.14
CA ALA A 371 -11.43 3.76 26.33
C ALA A 371 -11.55 4.58 27.62
N ARG A 372 -11.27 3.97 28.77
CA ARG A 372 -11.04 4.73 30.00
C ARG A 372 -9.90 5.74 29.85
N ASN A 373 -8.76 5.26 29.35
CA ASN A 373 -7.58 6.05 29.00
C ASN A 373 -7.47 6.12 27.47
N GLY A 374 -7.87 7.26 26.94
CA GLY A 374 -7.78 7.58 25.52
C GLY A 374 -6.33 7.78 25.07
N TRP A 375 -6.03 7.32 23.85
CA TRP A 375 -4.75 7.51 23.18
C TRP A 375 -4.74 8.59 22.08
N LEU A 376 -3.70 8.58 21.26
CA LEU A 376 -3.31 9.70 20.41
C LEU A 376 -4.09 9.77 19.10
N GLY A 377 -4.31 10.97 18.59
CA GLY A 377 -4.67 11.22 17.19
C GLY A 377 -3.70 12.21 16.58
N PHE A 378 -2.73 11.73 15.80
CA PHE A 378 -1.62 12.53 15.28
C PHE A 378 -1.59 12.57 13.76
N GLY A 379 -1.18 13.74 13.21
CA GLY A 379 -0.95 13.90 11.77
C GLY A 379 -2.26 13.77 10.99
N GLY A 380 -3.18 14.73 11.11
CA GLY A 380 -4.49 14.63 10.46
C GLY A 380 -4.39 14.45 8.94
N GLY A 381 -3.40 15.06 8.31
CA GLY A 381 -2.98 14.76 6.94
C GLY A 381 -1.89 13.68 6.92
N ILE A 382 -0.70 14.01 7.43
CA ILE A 382 0.51 13.17 7.32
C ILE A 382 1.16 12.99 8.70
N GLU A 383 1.57 11.77 9.03
CA GLU A 383 2.41 11.44 10.20
C GLU A 383 3.72 10.80 9.78
N GLY A 384 4.83 11.21 10.39
CA GLY A 384 6.12 10.55 10.28
C GLY A 384 6.66 10.10 11.64
N ILE A 385 7.12 8.85 11.77
CA ILE A 385 7.82 8.33 12.97
C ILE A 385 9.15 7.72 12.53
N ASN A 386 10.26 8.26 13.01
CA ASN A 386 11.60 7.79 12.60
C ASN A 386 11.77 7.75 11.07
N ALA A 387 11.13 8.70 10.38
CA ALA A 387 11.02 8.75 8.93
C ALA A 387 11.69 10.00 8.38
N THR A 388 12.09 9.94 7.11
CA THR A 388 12.51 11.13 6.35
C THR A 388 11.41 11.49 5.37
N MET A 389 10.85 12.68 5.50
CA MET A 389 9.77 13.17 4.65
C MET A 389 10.17 14.44 3.90
N GLU A 390 9.87 14.48 2.61
CA GLU A 390 10.04 15.66 1.76
C GLU A 390 8.70 15.99 1.09
N LEU A 391 8.18 17.19 1.38
CA LEU A 391 6.95 17.70 0.79
C LEU A 391 7.31 18.92 -0.08
N ASP A 392 7.00 18.87 -1.37
CA ASP A 392 7.29 19.97 -2.30
C ASP A 392 6.07 20.31 -3.15
N ARG A 393 5.62 21.57 -3.14
CA ARG A 393 4.37 22.02 -3.78
C ARG A 393 3.15 21.21 -3.32
N VAL A 394 3.03 21.04 -2.00
CA VAL A 394 1.92 20.32 -1.37
C VAL A 394 0.94 21.27 -0.69
N ARG A 395 -0.35 21.10 -0.96
CA ARG A 395 -1.46 21.78 -0.27
C ARG A 395 -2.04 20.86 0.81
N LEU A 396 -1.93 21.26 2.07
CA LEU A 396 -2.47 20.56 3.23
C LEU A 396 -3.65 21.37 3.79
N VAL A 397 -4.89 20.92 3.51
CA VAL A 397 -6.10 21.71 3.74
C VAL A 397 -7.15 20.96 4.56
N GLY A 398 -7.68 21.55 5.62
CA GLY A 398 -8.89 20.99 6.26
C GLY A 398 -8.68 19.65 6.98
N ASN A 399 -7.43 19.24 7.24
CA ASN A 399 -7.15 17.94 7.86
C ASN A 399 -7.30 18.01 9.39
N ARG A 400 -7.68 16.89 10.01
CA ARG A 400 -8.08 16.82 11.41
C ARG A 400 -7.34 15.72 12.16
N ALA A 401 -6.71 16.10 13.26
CA ALA A 401 -6.13 15.19 14.24
C ALA A 401 -7.03 15.22 15.48
N ILE A 402 -7.57 14.07 15.91
CA ILE A 402 -8.55 13.98 17.00
C ILE A 402 -8.09 12.95 18.02
N GLY A 403 -7.87 13.38 19.25
CA GLY A 403 -7.56 12.48 20.36
C GLY A 403 -8.72 11.51 20.63
N ALA A 404 -8.39 10.38 21.23
CA ALA A 404 -9.36 9.41 21.75
C ALA A 404 -10.29 9.99 22.81
N ASN A 405 -11.57 9.58 22.84
CA ASN A 405 -12.41 9.92 23.99
C ASN A 405 -12.04 9.05 25.20
N GLY A 406 -11.72 9.69 26.33
CA GLY A 406 -11.34 9.03 27.58
C GLY A 406 -12.41 9.25 28.65
N THR A 407 -13.05 8.19 29.17
CA THR A 407 -14.22 8.38 30.06
C THR A 407 -13.87 8.79 31.48
N SER A 408 -12.72 8.37 32.01
CA SER A 408 -12.30 8.72 33.39
C SER A 408 -10.78 8.79 33.57
N GLY A 409 -10.02 8.66 32.48
CA GLY A 409 -8.56 8.76 32.44
C GLY A 409 -8.11 9.81 31.42
N ASP A 410 -7.01 9.55 30.72
CA ASP A 410 -6.49 10.47 29.70
C ASP A 410 -7.50 10.70 28.57
N ARG A 411 -7.72 11.97 28.18
CA ARG A 411 -8.65 12.35 27.10
C ARG A 411 -8.04 12.25 25.68
N GLY A 412 -6.93 11.53 25.52
CA GLY A 412 -6.23 11.39 24.25
C GLY A 412 -5.60 12.68 23.71
N GLY A 413 -4.28 12.68 23.51
CA GLY A 413 -3.59 13.82 22.89
C GLY A 413 -3.87 13.93 21.38
N ALA A 414 -3.85 15.15 20.85
CA ALA A 414 -3.85 15.41 19.43
C ALA A 414 -2.71 16.34 19.02
N ALA A 415 -2.09 16.06 17.87
CA ALA A 415 -0.97 16.85 17.35
C ALA A 415 -0.97 16.88 15.82
N GLY A 416 -0.57 18.04 15.29
CA GLY A 416 -0.41 18.31 13.84
C GLY A 416 -1.62 17.93 13.00
N GLY A 417 -2.64 18.80 12.98
CA GLY A 417 -3.79 18.64 12.09
C GLY A 417 -3.37 18.43 10.63
N ALA A 418 -2.34 19.12 10.16
CA ALA A 418 -1.76 18.94 8.83
C ALA A 418 -0.71 17.83 8.81
N VAL A 419 0.42 18.07 9.49
CA VAL A 419 1.59 17.20 9.51
C VAL A 419 2.08 17.10 10.93
N ASN A 420 2.47 15.91 11.35
CA ASN A 420 3.19 15.70 12.60
C ASN A 420 4.38 14.74 12.39
N VAL A 421 5.48 15.00 13.10
CA VAL A 421 6.76 14.29 12.92
C VAL A 421 7.34 13.99 14.28
N ASN A 422 7.57 12.71 14.52
CA ASN A 422 8.01 12.18 15.78
C ASN A 422 9.24 11.27 15.61
N ARG A 423 9.86 10.99 16.75
CA ARG A 423 10.86 9.92 16.89
C ARG A 423 10.53 9.07 18.10
N SER A 424 10.83 7.77 18.01
CA SER A 424 10.82 6.92 19.18
C SER A 424 12.10 7.10 20.01
N ASN A 425 12.11 6.57 21.23
CA ASN A 425 13.29 6.56 22.08
C ASN A 425 14.44 5.78 21.41
N GLY A 426 15.68 6.27 21.58
CA GLY A 426 16.88 5.71 20.97
C GLY A 426 17.69 6.78 20.22
N SER A 427 19.02 6.75 20.36
CA SER A 427 19.91 7.77 19.78
C SER A 427 20.00 7.71 18.25
N SER A 428 19.70 6.57 17.64
CA SER A 428 19.67 6.38 16.18
C SER A 428 18.33 6.76 15.53
N ASN A 429 17.29 7.02 16.33
CA ASN A 429 15.94 7.29 15.84
C ASN A 429 15.78 8.77 15.51
N VAL A 430 15.54 9.08 14.24
CA VAL A 430 15.43 10.45 13.73
C VAL A 430 14.20 10.61 12.85
N GLY A 431 13.37 11.60 13.15
CA GLY A 431 12.34 12.12 12.24
C GLY A 431 12.86 13.37 11.54
N ARG A 432 12.74 13.44 10.21
CA ARG A 432 13.09 14.61 9.40
C ARG A 432 11.93 15.01 8.50
N LEU A 433 11.69 16.30 8.39
CA LEU A 433 10.71 16.88 7.49
C LEU A 433 11.31 18.09 6.79
N THR A 434 11.25 18.07 5.47
CA THR A 434 11.51 19.23 4.61
C THR A 434 10.20 19.60 3.92
N MET A 435 9.83 20.87 3.99
CA MET A 435 8.66 21.41 3.29
C MET A 435 9.09 22.58 2.41
N THR A 436 8.84 22.48 1.11
CA THR A 436 9.19 23.49 0.12
C THR A 436 7.93 23.88 -0.66
N ASN A 437 7.68 25.17 -0.86
CA ASN A 437 6.53 25.66 -1.64
C ASN A 437 5.16 25.10 -1.19
N CYS A 438 5.00 24.81 0.11
CA CYS A 438 3.80 24.18 0.65
C CYS A 438 2.79 25.22 1.17
N ILE A 439 1.50 24.88 1.10
CA ILE A 439 0.41 25.64 1.70
C ILE A 439 -0.20 24.79 2.81
N VAL A 440 -0.34 25.36 4.01
CA VAL A 440 -0.96 24.71 5.17
C VAL A 440 -2.07 25.62 5.69
N THR A 441 -3.33 25.22 5.52
CA THR A 441 -4.49 26.03 5.93
C THR A 441 -5.64 25.18 6.47
N ASP A 442 -6.40 25.73 7.41
CA ASP A 442 -7.65 25.15 7.94
C ASP A 442 -7.51 23.76 8.57
N ASN A 443 -6.31 23.41 9.05
CA ASN A 443 -6.07 22.14 9.72
C ASN A 443 -6.32 22.28 11.23
N SER A 444 -6.83 21.24 11.87
CA SER A 444 -7.15 21.25 13.30
C SER A 444 -6.57 20.05 14.06
N ALA A 445 -6.14 20.30 15.30
CA ALA A 445 -5.83 19.26 16.26
C ALA A 445 -6.74 19.47 17.48
N LEU A 446 -7.50 18.44 17.83
CA LEU A 446 -8.55 18.49 18.86
C LEU A 446 -8.30 17.37 19.85
N ILE A 447 -8.18 17.69 21.13
CA ILE A 447 -8.20 16.66 22.18
C ILE A 447 -9.50 15.86 22.11
N GLY A 448 -9.47 14.60 22.54
CA GLY A 448 -10.68 13.83 22.64
C GLY A 448 -11.63 14.37 23.72
N GLY A 449 -12.88 13.93 23.64
CA GLY A 449 -13.88 14.15 24.68
C GLY A 449 -13.51 13.44 25.98
N GLY A 450 -14.13 13.90 27.07
CA GLY A 450 -14.02 13.30 28.40
C GLY A 450 -15.36 13.18 29.06
#